data_AF-A4L7C5-F1
#
_entry.id   AF-A4L7C5-F1
#
_cell.length_a   1.000
_cell.length_b   1.000
_cell.length_c   1.000
_cell.angle_alpha   90.00
_cell.angle_beta   90.00
_cell.angle_gamma   90.00
#
_symmetry.space_group_name_H-M   'P 1'
#
loop_
_entity.id
_entity.type
_entity.pdbx_description
1 polymer ?
#
loop_
_entity_poly.entity_id
_entity_poly.type
_entity_poly.pdbx_seq_one_letter_code
_entity_poly.pdbx_strand_id
1 'polypeptide(L)'
;MKVGQRITLSFEGREFDVIVIDPNGLGEGQPSVGFGYRMMELHAGLPASTLSTWAFDKDGVTYLKLPSSKELRVFDILGSDNNNYKVVEAYVALKGVYTEKDSRATTRWLEERQLGKITRKLYTDLLQAQGCKDYDYAYWTDYIYTGLFGMKASEMKSVWDLVDGDPNIARNYIPKAEGLEAVKYCEDMVVRVFVDDLQEAHDLAINLTKRKFLGGA
;
A
#
# COMPACT_ATOMS: atom_id res chain seq x y z
N MET A 1 14.94 7.99 -13.94
CA MET A 1 15.09 6.56 -14.32
C MET A 1 14.73 6.40 -15.79
N LYS A 2 15.17 5.33 -16.45
CA LYS A 2 14.85 5.05 -17.86
C LYS A 2 14.20 3.68 -18.01
N VAL A 3 13.35 3.52 -19.03
CA VAL A 3 12.80 2.20 -19.41
C VAL A 3 13.96 1.22 -19.62
N GLY A 4 13.82 -0.01 -19.11
CA GLY A 4 14.85 -1.04 -19.22
C GLY A 4 16.04 -0.86 -18.26
N GLN A 5 16.04 0.17 -17.41
CA GLN A 5 17.05 0.33 -16.38
C GLN A 5 16.83 -0.72 -15.27
N ARG A 6 17.90 -1.42 -14.89
CA ARG A 6 17.88 -2.29 -13.70
C ARG A 6 18.11 -1.46 -12.45
N ILE A 7 17.25 -1.64 -11.45
CA ILE A 7 17.35 -0.98 -10.15
C ILE A 7 17.12 -2.01 -9.04
N THR A 8 17.68 -1.76 -7.87
CA THR A 8 17.44 -2.58 -6.68
C THR A 8 16.42 -1.86 -5.80
N LEU A 9 15.34 -2.55 -5.44
CA LEU A 9 14.31 -2.06 -4.53
C LEU A 9 14.35 -2.85 -3.23
N SER A 10 14.20 -2.15 -2.10
CA SER A 10 14.00 -2.79 -0.81
C SER A 10 12.50 -2.87 -0.51
N PHE A 11 12.00 -4.08 -0.28
CA PHE A 11 10.61 -4.34 0.10
C PHE A 11 10.57 -5.38 1.22
N GLU A 12 9.84 -5.10 2.30
CA GLU A 12 9.77 -5.98 3.49
C GLU A 12 11.14 -6.42 4.05
N GLY A 13 12.14 -5.54 3.97
CA GLY A 13 13.51 -5.83 4.45
C GLY A 13 14.31 -6.77 3.55
N ARG A 14 13.83 -7.04 2.33
CA ARG A 14 14.52 -7.83 1.30
C ARG A 14 14.83 -6.94 0.10
N GLU A 15 15.98 -7.16 -0.51
CA GLU A 15 16.38 -6.46 -1.73
C GLU A 15 15.98 -7.27 -2.95
N PHE A 16 15.42 -6.58 -3.95
CA PHE A 16 14.96 -7.16 -5.18
C PHE A 16 15.53 -6.38 -6.36
N ASP A 17 16.13 -7.10 -7.31
CA ASP A 17 16.46 -6.52 -8.59
C ASP A 17 15.25 -6.49 -9.51
N VAL A 18 14.90 -5.30 -10.00
CA VAL A 18 13.77 -5.09 -10.90
C VAL A 18 14.20 -4.34 -12.15
N ILE A 19 13.43 -4.49 -13.22
CA ILE A 19 13.58 -3.72 -14.46
C ILE A 19 12.50 -2.64 -14.48
N VAL A 20 12.89 -1.40 -14.76
CA VAL A 20 11.94 -0.30 -14.95
C VAL A 20 11.14 -0.54 -16.22
N ILE A 21 9.81 -0.66 -16.07
CA ILE A 21 8.86 -0.82 -17.17
C ILE A 21 8.53 0.54 -17.76
N ASP A 22 8.07 1.46 -16.91
CA ASP A 22 7.81 2.85 -17.25
C ASP A 22 8.32 3.74 -16.12
N PRO A 23 9.28 4.65 -16.36
CA PRO A 23 9.79 5.60 -15.37
C PRO A 23 8.73 6.45 -14.66
N ASN A 24 7.56 6.63 -15.26
CA ASN A 24 6.44 7.40 -14.70
C ASN A 24 5.15 6.57 -14.58
N GLY A 25 5.23 5.23 -14.66
CA GLY A 25 4.05 4.37 -14.73
C GLY A 25 3.10 4.46 -13.52
N LEU A 26 3.63 4.93 -12.37
CA LEU A 26 2.87 5.15 -11.14
C LEU A 26 2.59 6.63 -10.84
N GLY A 27 3.21 7.56 -11.57
CA GLY A 27 3.17 9.00 -11.34
C GLY A 27 4.47 9.68 -11.78
N GLU A 28 4.53 11.01 -11.76
CA GLU A 28 5.75 11.73 -12.14
C GLU A 28 6.93 11.35 -11.21
N GLY A 29 7.98 10.78 -11.81
CA GLY A 29 9.16 10.27 -11.08
C GLY A 29 8.95 8.95 -10.34
N GLN A 30 7.76 8.32 -10.45
CA GLN A 30 7.44 7.04 -9.82
C GLN A 30 7.39 5.92 -10.86
N PRO A 31 8.44 5.06 -10.92
CA PRO A 31 8.53 4.03 -11.94
C PRO A 31 7.59 2.85 -11.65
N SER A 32 6.92 2.33 -12.68
CA SER A 32 6.45 0.95 -12.65
C SER A 32 7.63 0.01 -12.95
N VAL A 33 7.67 -1.12 -12.28
CA VAL A 33 8.81 -2.03 -12.32
C VAL A 33 8.36 -3.49 -12.45
N GLY A 34 9.17 -4.30 -13.10
CA GLY A 34 8.88 -5.69 -13.40
C GLY A 34 9.91 -6.65 -12.85
N PHE A 35 9.45 -7.85 -12.49
CA PHE A 35 10.30 -9.01 -12.28
C PHE A 35 10.49 -9.76 -13.58
N GLY A 36 11.75 -10.04 -13.90
CA GLY A 36 12.08 -11.10 -14.84
C GLY A 36 11.78 -12.48 -14.25
N TYR A 37 11.62 -13.50 -15.10
CA TYR A 37 11.33 -14.87 -14.68
C TYR A 37 12.29 -15.41 -13.60
N ARG A 38 13.56 -15.02 -13.64
CA ARG A 38 14.57 -15.42 -12.64
C ARG A 38 14.30 -14.83 -11.25
N MET A 39 13.76 -13.61 -11.16
CA MET A 39 13.39 -13.02 -9.87
C MET A 39 12.10 -13.60 -9.31
N MET A 40 11.15 -13.95 -10.19
CA MET A 40 9.99 -14.74 -9.78
C MET A 40 10.40 -16.13 -9.27
N GLU A 41 11.38 -16.78 -9.90
CA GLU A 41 11.90 -18.06 -9.42
C GLU A 41 12.56 -17.97 -8.04
N LEU A 42 13.43 -16.97 -7.85
CA LEU A 42 14.16 -16.77 -6.60
C LEU A 42 13.25 -16.43 -5.41
N HIS A 43 12.15 -15.72 -5.64
CA HIS A 43 11.32 -15.18 -4.54
C HIS A 43 9.91 -15.77 -4.45
N ALA A 44 9.34 -16.29 -5.54
CA ALA A 44 8.04 -16.98 -5.54
C ALA A 44 8.19 -18.52 -5.57
N GLY A 45 9.41 -19.06 -5.68
CA GLY A 45 9.67 -20.50 -5.65
C GLY A 45 9.17 -21.27 -6.87
N LEU A 46 8.94 -20.59 -7.99
CA LEU A 46 8.42 -21.17 -9.24
C LEU A 46 9.53 -21.20 -10.30
N PRO A 47 9.92 -22.38 -10.82
CA PRO A 47 10.95 -22.46 -11.86
C PRO A 47 10.62 -21.59 -13.08
N ALA A 48 11.63 -20.89 -13.63
CA ALA A 48 11.43 -20.04 -14.81
C ALA A 48 10.90 -20.81 -16.03
N SER A 49 11.22 -22.09 -16.15
CA SER A 49 10.70 -23.00 -17.17
C SER A 49 9.19 -23.23 -17.03
N THR A 50 8.68 -23.32 -15.81
CA THR A 50 7.25 -23.45 -15.51
C THR A 50 6.52 -22.16 -15.87
N LEU A 51 7.06 -21.00 -15.49
CA LEU A 51 6.48 -19.70 -15.84
C LEU A 51 6.42 -19.47 -17.34
N SER A 52 7.47 -19.85 -18.07
CA SER A 52 7.50 -19.73 -19.53
C SER A 52 6.45 -20.62 -20.22
N THR A 53 6.12 -21.78 -19.63
CA THR A 53 5.08 -22.69 -20.15
C THR A 53 3.67 -22.16 -19.91
N TRP A 54 3.50 -21.31 -18.89
CA TRP A 54 2.22 -20.66 -18.57
C TRP A 54 2.01 -19.36 -19.36
N ALA A 55 3.02 -18.90 -20.09
CA ALA A 55 2.89 -17.77 -20.99
C ALA A 55 2.12 -18.18 -22.25
N PHE A 56 1.13 -17.38 -22.63
CA PHE A 56 0.33 -17.57 -23.83
C PHE A 56 0.04 -16.22 -24.47
N ASP A 57 -0.11 -16.20 -25.79
CA ASP A 57 -0.45 -14.99 -26.52
C ASP A 57 -1.95 -14.85 -26.69
N LYS A 58 -2.46 -13.64 -26.47
CA LYS A 58 -3.85 -13.26 -26.68
C LYS A 58 -3.89 -11.87 -27.28
N ASP A 59 -4.50 -11.74 -28.45
CA ASP A 59 -4.63 -10.46 -29.18
C ASP A 59 -3.28 -9.74 -29.42
N GLY A 60 -2.20 -10.49 -29.64
CA GLY A 60 -0.85 -9.96 -29.87
C GLY A 60 -0.12 -9.47 -28.61
N VAL A 61 -0.68 -9.73 -27.42
CA VAL A 61 -0.07 -9.45 -26.12
C VAL A 61 0.19 -10.76 -25.39
N THR A 62 1.39 -10.94 -24.87
CA THR A 62 1.75 -12.11 -24.08
C THR A 62 1.22 -11.95 -22.65
N TYR A 63 0.55 -12.99 -22.15
CA TYR A 63 0.05 -13.10 -20.79
C TYR A 63 0.60 -14.34 -20.11
N LEU A 64 0.79 -14.29 -18.80
CA LEU A 64 1.17 -15.39 -17.93
C LEU A 64 -0.08 -15.87 -17.17
N LYS A 65 -0.53 -17.10 -17.43
CA LYS A 65 -1.66 -17.69 -16.70
C LYS A 65 -1.20 -18.35 -15.41
N LEU A 66 -1.58 -17.79 -14.27
CA LEU A 66 -1.30 -18.36 -12.96
C LEU A 66 -2.22 -19.57 -12.65
N PRO A 67 -1.84 -20.47 -11.73
CA PRO A 67 -2.69 -21.57 -11.25
C PRO A 67 -4.01 -21.09 -10.64
N SER A 68 -4.04 -19.86 -10.13
CA SER A 68 -5.25 -19.16 -9.70
C SER A 68 -6.21 -18.76 -10.84
N SER A 69 -5.89 -19.16 -12.08
CA SER A 69 -6.58 -18.80 -13.33
C SER A 69 -6.49 -17.33 -13.74
N LYS A 70 -5.68 -16.52 -13.05
CA LYS A 70 -5.44 -15.11 -13.40
C LYS A 70 -4.40 -14.96 -14.50
N GLU A 71 -4.56 -13.95 -15.34
CA GLU A 71 -3.69 -13.66 -16.49
C GLU A 71 -2.89 -12.39 -16.19
N LEU A 72 -1.56 -12.48 -16.12
CA LEU A 72 -0.68 -11.33 -15.89
C LEU A 72 -0.04 -10.91 -17.21
N ARG A 73 -0.10 -9.62 -17.56
CA ARG A 73 0.57 -9.14 -18.77
C ARG A 73 2.09 -9.31 -18.65
N VAL A 74 2.70 -9.85 -19.69
CA VAL A 74 4.15 -9.92 -19.86
C VAL A 74 4.58 -8.76 -20.76
N PHE A 75 5.59 -8.04 -20.33
CA PHE A 75 6.22 -6.96 -21.08
C PHE A 75 7.54 -7.43 -21.64
N ASP A 76 7.74 -7.21 -22.94
CA ASP A 76 9.04 -7.34 -23.58
C ASP A 76 9.77 -6.00 -23.51
N ILE A 77 10.90 -5.98 -22.80
CA ILE A 77 11.68 -4.77 -22.55
C ILE A 77 13.13 -5.01 -22.96
N LEU A 78 13.64 -4.12 -23.82
CA LEU A 78 15.07 -4.03 -24.08
C LEU A 78 15.73 -3.31 -22.90
N GLY A 79 16.55 -4.03 -22.16
CA GLY A 79 17.31 -3.50 -21.04
C GLY A 79 18.40 -2.53 -21.49
N SER A 80 18.81 -1.65 -20.58
CA SER A 80 19.93 -0.73 -20.80
C SER A 80 21.28 -1.44 -20.97
N ASP A 81 21.33 -2.72 -20.62
CA ASP A 81 22.45 -3.65 -20.81
C ASP A 81 22.39 -4.41 -22.14
N ASN A 82 21.48 -4.01 -23.04
CA ASN A 82 21.26 -4.62 -24.36
C ASN A 82 20.71 -6.06 -24.32
N ASN A 83 20.16 -6.49 -23.18
CA ASN A 83 19.46 -7.77 -23.05
C ASN A 83 17.94 -7.60 -23.20
N ASN A 84 17.26 -8.57 -23.81
CA ASN A 84 15.81 -8.59 -23.85
C ASN A 84 15.25 -9.29 -22.61
N TYR A 85 14.38 -8.59 -21.90
CA TYR A 85 13.72 -9.07 -20.70
C TYR A 85 12.23 -9.28 -20.96
N LYS A 86 11.74 -10.48 -20.62
CA LYS A 86 10.32 -10.72 -20.37
C LYS A 86 10.06 -10.45 -18.91
N VAL A 87 9.30 -9.39 -18.62
CA VAL A 87 9.01 -8.97 -17.26
C VAL A 87 7.51 -8.96 -17.00
N VAL A 88 7.13 -9.38 -15.81
CA VAL A 88 5.78 -9.21 -15.28
C VAL A 88 5.86 -8.14 -14.20
N GLU A 89 4.86 -7.26 -14.13
CA GLU A 89 4.84 -6.19 -13.14
C GLU A 89 5.08 -6.75 -11.73
N ALA A 90 6.13 -6.28 -11.06
CA ALA A 90 6.68 -6.91 -9.85
C ALA A 90 5.65 -6.91 -8.71
N TYR A 91 4.85 -5.84 -8.62
CA TYR A 91 3.77 -5.71 -7.65
C TYR A 91 2.66 -6.77 -7.86
N VAL A 92 2.35 -7.09 -9.11
CA VAL A 92 1.35 -8.11 -9.48
C VAL A 92 1.90 -9.52 -9.26
N ALA A 93 3.20 -9.74 -9.48
CA ALA A 93 3.87 -11.01 -9.19
C ALA A 93 4.06 -11.27 -7.67
N LEU A 94 4.25 -10.23 -6.86
CA LEU A 94 4.36 -10.33 -5.39
C LEU A 94 3.01 -10.54 -4.70
N LYS A 95 1.90 -10.08 -5.28
CA LYS A 95 0.58 -10.03 -4.61
C LYS A 95 -0.57 -10.74 -5.37
N GLY A 96 -0.37 -11.23 -6.59
CA GLY A 96 -1.28 -12.16 -7.26
C GLY A 96 -2.66 -11.62 -7.68
N VAL A 97 -2.85 -10.31 -7.79
CA VAL A 97 -4.09 -9.66 -8.26
C VAL A 97 -3.74 -8.28 -8.83
N TYR A 98 -4.26 -7.85 -10.01
CA TYR A 98 -4.87 -6.51 -10.27
C TYR A 98 -4.88 -6.02 -11.75
N THR A 99 -5.76 -5.05 -12.06
CA THR A 99 -5.75 -4.20 -13.28
C THR A 99 -5.07 -2.83 -13.02
N GLU A 100 -4.63 -2.12 -14.07
CA GLU A 100 -3.69 -0.97 -14.05
C GLU A 100 -4.16 0.29 -13.28
N LYS A 101 -5.45 0.63 -13.32
CA LYS A 101 -6.01 1.77 -12.56
C LYS A 101 -6.18 1.42 -11.08
N ASP A 102 -6.61 0.19 -10.84
CA ASP A 102 -6.77 -0.33 -9.49
C ASP A 102 -5.36 -0.50 -8.87
N SER A 103 -4.32 -0.79 -9.67
CA SER A 103 -2.95 -1.06 -9.21
C SER A 103 -2.36 0.14 -8.49
N ARG A 104 -2.50 1.35 -9.05
CA ARG A 104 -2.03 2.59 -8.40
C ARG A 104 -2.79 2.91 -7.11
N ALA A 105 -4.12 2.75 -7.12
CA ALA A 105 -4.95 3.05 -5.95
C ALA A 105 -4.66 2.08 -4.80
N THR A 106 -4.57 0.78 -5.09
CA THR A 106 -4.31 -0.26 -4.09
C THR A 106 -2.85 -0.29 -3.67
N THR A 107 -1.90 0.03 -4.55
CA THR A 107 -0.47 0.16 -4.17
C THR A 107 -0.27 1.34 -3.23
N ARG A 108 -0.81 2.52 -3.58
CA ARG A 108 -0.75 3.69 -2.70
C ARG A 108 -1.45 3.42 -1.36
N TRP A 109 -2.56 2.68 -1.38
CA TRP A 109 -3.25 2.25 -0.17
C TRP A 109 -2.38 1.35 0.71
N LEU A 110 -1.70 0.35 0.14
CA LEU A 110 -0.81 -0.56 0.85
C LEU A 110 0.42 0.17 1.43
N GLU A 111 0.99 1.11 0.69
CA GLU A 111 2.11 1.95 1.14
C GLU A 111 1.70 2.83 2.34
N GLU A 112 0.59 3.55 2.23
CA GLU A 112 0.08 4.36 3.35
C GLU A 112 -0.26 3.50 4.56
N ARG A 113 -0.82 2.32 4.33
CA ARG A 113 -1.13 1.37 5.40
C ARG A 113 0.11 0.88 6.14
N GLN A 114 1.22 0.67 5.41
CA GLN A 114 2.49 0.23 5.98
C GLN A 114 3.19 1.37 6.71
N LEU A 115 3.27 2.55 6.11
CA LEU A 115 3.85 3.75 6.73
C LEU A 115 3.11 4.12 8.02
N GLY A 116 1.79 3.96 8.05
CA GLY A 116 0.97 4.22 9.23
C GLY A 116 1.29 3.33 10.44
N LYS A 117 1.95 2.18 10.28
CA LYS A 117 2.29 1.29 11.42
C LYS A 117 3.28 1.94 12.39
N ILE A 118 4.25 2.69 11.88
CA ILE A 118 5.25 3.38 12.72
C ILE A 118 4.58 4.49 13.51
N THR A 119 3.80 5.34 12.84
CA THR A 119 3.02 6.41 13.48
C THR A 119 2.05 5.87 14.51
N ARG A 120 1.34 4.78 14.19
CA ARG A 120 0.41 4.13 15.12
C ARG A 120 1.12 3.67 16.39
N LYS A 121 2.33 3.12 16.27
CA LYS A 121 3.13 2.71 17.43
C LYS A 121 3.45 3.90 18.33
N LEU A 122 3.95 5.00 17.77
CA LEU A 122 4.25 6.23 18.53
C LEU A 122 3.01 6.78 19.23
N TYR A 123 1.87 6.75 18.54
CA TYR A 123 0.59 7.15 19.10
C TYR A 123 0.14 6.24 20.26
N THR A 124 0.23 4.91 20.12
CA THR A 124 -0.10 4.00 21.22
C THR A 124 0.87 4.11 22.38
N ASP A 125 2.15 4.39 22.12
CA ASP A 125 3.17 4.62 23.15
C ASP A 125 2.83 5.89 23.96
N LEU A 126 2.34 6.97 23.31
CA LEU A 126 1.83 8.15 24.02
C LEU A 126 0.62 7.79 24.90
N LEU A 127 -0.38 7.11 24.36
CA LEU A 127 -1.56 6.73 25.14
C LEU A 127 -1.17 5.90 26.37
N GLN A 128 -0.27 4.94 26.20
CA GLN A 128 0.26 4.13 27.29
C GLN A 128 0.97 5.00 28.34
N ALA A 129 1.78 5.97 27.92
CA ALA A 129 2.48 6.88 28.83
C ALA A 129 1.51 7.76 29.65
N GLN A 130 0.32 8.06 29.11
CA GLN A 130 -0.75 8.77 29.80
C GLN A 130 -1.65 7.85 30.65
N GLY A 131 -1.27 6.58 30.83
CA GLY A 131 -1.97 5.63 31.69
C GLY A 131 -3.20 4.98 31.05
N CYS A 132 -3.40 5.13 29.74
CA CYS A 132 -4.47 4.44 29.02
C CYS A 132 -4.21 2.92 28.97
N LYS A 133 -5.29 2.13 29.05
CA LYS A 133 -5.28 0.68 28.91
C LYS A 133 -5.80 0.27 27.53
N ASP A 134 -5.76 -1.03 27.24
CA ASP A 134 -6.15 -1.56 25.92
C ASP A 134 -7.56 -1.14 25.47
N TYR A 135 -8.53 -1.04 26.39
CA TYR A 135 -9.88 -0.58 26.07
C TYR A 135 -9.94 0.92 25.73
N ASP A 136 -9.06 1.73 26.32
CA ASP A 136 -8.94 3.16 26.03
C ASP A 136 -8.35 3.39 24.63
N TYR A 137 -7.50 2.49 24.14
CA TYR A 137 -6.95 2.59 22.78
C TYR A 137 -8.04 2.46 21.73
N ALA A 138 -9.00 1.55 21.94
CA ALA A 138 -10.15 1.40 21.07
C ALA A 138 -11.00 2.68 21.08
N TYR A 139 -11.26 3.23 22.28
CA TYR A 139 -12.00 4.48 22.45
C TYR A 139 -11.36 5.64 21.68
N TRP A 140 -10.07 5.93 21.90
CA TRP A 140 -9.40 7.05 21.24
C TRP A 140 -9.26 6.86 19.72
N THR A 141 -9.14 5.61 19.29
CA THR A 141 -9.15 5.30 17.85
C THR A 141 -10.52 5.56 17.23
N ASP A 142 -11.60 5.17 17.91
CA ASP A 142 -12.97 5.51 17.51
C ASP A 142 -13.24 7.02 17.56
N TYR A 143 -12.61 7.73 18.49
CA TYR A 143 -12.68 9.19 18.59
C TYR A 143 -12.13 9.85 17.32
N ILE A 144 -10.95 9.40 16.85
CA ILE A 144 -10.36 9.86 15.58
C ILE A 144 -11.26 9.49 14.40
N TYR A 145 -11.75 8.25 14.31
CA TYR A 145 -12.61 7.85 13.19
C TYR A 145 -13.92 8.62 13.14
N THR A 146 -14.56 8.82 14.29
CA THR A 146 -15.76 9.64 14.40
C THR A 146 -15.46 11.08 14.00
N GLY A 147 -14.32 11.61 14.44
CA GLY A 147 -13.84 12.92 14.05
C GLY A 147 -13.67 13.07 12.55
N LEU A 148 -12.98 12.15 11.89
CA LEU A 148 -12.59 12.27 10.47
C LEU A 148 -13.67 11.79 9.49
N PHE A 149 -14.38 10.72 9.81
CA PHE A 149 -15.31 10.05 8.90
C PHE A 149 -16.77 10.10 9.38
N GLY A 150 -17.02 10.55 10.61
CA GLY A 150 -18.36 10.52 11.20
C GLY A 150 -18.83 9.12 11.60
N MET A 151 -17.92 8.15 11.70
CA MET A 151 -18.23 6.74 11.93
C MET A 151 -17.23 6.09 12.88
N LYS A 152 -17.67 5.13 13.68
CA LYS A 152 -16.81 4.27 14.51
C LYS A 152 -16.26 3.08 13.72
N ALA A 153 -15.26 2.40 14.30
CA ALA A 153 -14.64 1.22 13.71
C ALA A 153 -15.65 0.11 13.35
N SER A 154 -16.67 -0.10 14.18
CA SER A 154 -17.72 -1.10 13.91
C SER A 154 -18.56 -0.73 12.68
N GLU A 155 -18.86 0.56 12.51
CA GLU A 155 -19.69 1.07 11.42
C GLU A 155 -18.92 1.11 10.10
N MET A 156 -17.63 1.49 10.14
CA MET A 156 -16.74 1.41 8.97
C MET A 156 -16.71 -0.01 8.41
N LYS A 157 -16.61 -1.03 9.27
CA LYS A 157 -16.59 -2.45 8.88
C LYS A 157 -17.92 -2.95 8.30
N SER A 158 -19.03 -2.30 8.62
CA SER A 158 -20.35 -2.67 8.09
C SER A 158 -20.70 -1.93 6.80
N VAL A 159 -20.15 -0.73 6.61
CA VAL A 159 -20.51 0.15 5.48
C VAL A 159 -19.51 0.06 4.33
N TRP A 160 -18.25 -0.20 4.61
CA TRP A 160 -17.22 -0.32 3.59
C TRP A 160 -16.78 -1.77 3.39
N ASP A 161 -16.29 -2.08 2.20
CA ASP A 161 -15.71 -3.38 1.88
C ASP A 161 -14.28 -3.46 2.41
N LEU A 162 -13.86 -4.66 2.83
CA LEU A 162 -12.46 -4.92 3.20
C LEU A 162 -11.58 -4.73 1.95
N VAL A 163 -10.62 -3.81 2.02
CA VAL A 163 -9.68 -3.54 0.92
C VAL A 163 -8.58 -4.60 0.88
N ASP A 164 -7.85 -4.80 1.98
CA ASP A 164 -6.83 -5.86 2.15
C ASP A 164 -6.47 -6.09 3.63
N GLY A 165 -6.04 -7.30 3.98
CA GLY A 165 -5.49 -7.64 5.30
C GLY A 165 -6.51 -8.20 6.31
N ASP A 166 -6.19 -8.07 7.61
CA ASP A 166 -7.00 -8.62 8.71
C ASP A 166 -8.38 -7.94 8.82
N PRO A 167 -9.50 -8.68 8.75
CA PRO A 167 -10.86 -8.13 8.87
C PRO A 167 -11.19 -7.55 10.25
N ASN A 168 -10.38 -7.83 11.27
CA ASN A 168 -10.60 -7.24 12.60
C ASN A 168 -10.12 -5.78 12.68
N ILE A 169 -9.32 -5.32 11.71
CA ILE A 169 -8.72 -3.98 11.72
C ILE A 169 -9.56 -3.01 10.86
N ALA A 170 -10.25 -2.07 11.49
CA ALA A 170 -11.12 -1.12 10.77
C ALA A 170 -10.40 -0.24 9.72
N ARG A 171 -9.10 0.07 9.90
CA ARG A 171 -8.32 0.82 8.90
C ARG A 171 -8.27 0.09 7.54
N ASN A 172 -8.36 -1.23 7.55
CA ASN A 172 -8.32 -2.05 6.34
C ASN A 172 -9.58 -1.92 5.48
N TYR A 173 -10.61 -1.26 6.00
CA TYR A 173 -11.88 -0.99 5.31
C TYR A 173 -11.93 0.44 4.74
N ILE A 174 -10.95 1.31 5.03
CA ILE A 174 -10.92 2.68 4.50
C ILE A 174 -10.73 2.59 2.98
N PRO A 175 -11.65 3.09 2.15
CA PRO A 175 -11.67 2.76 0.72
C PRO A 175 -10.60 3.51 -0.11
N LYS A 176 -10.02 4.59 0.41
CA LYS A 176 -9.06 5.44 -0.31
C LYS A 176 -7.79 5.66 0.48
N ALA A 177 -6.65 5.70 -0.20
CA ALA A 177 -5.35 5.94 0.41
C ALA A 177 -5.29 7.30 1.15
N GLU A 178 -5.95 8.33 0.62
CA GLU A 178 -6.06 9.64 1.28
C GLU A 178 -6.72 9.55 2.66
N GLY A 179 -7.65 8.60 2.86
CA GLY A 179 -8.27 8.36 4.17
C GLY A 179 -7.30 7.72 5.17
N LEU A 180 -6.44 6.81 4.71
CA LEU A 180 -5.36 6.25 5.53
C LEU A 180 -4.32 7.32 5.89
N GLU A 181 -3.96 8.16 4.92
CA GLU A 181 -3.05 9.30 5.12
C GLU A 181 -3.62 10.28 6.14
N ALA A 182 -4.92 10.59 6.08
CA ALA A 182 -5.60 11.45 7.05
C ALA A 182 -5.57 10.86 8.47
N VAL A 183 -5.86 9.55 8.63
CA VAL A 183 -5.75 8.88 9.94
C VAL A 183 -4.33 8.93 10.47
N LYS A 184 -3.33 8.58 9.62
CA LYS A 184 -1.91 8.63 9.99
C LYS A 184 -1.51 10.03 10.45
N TYR A 185 -1.87 11.05 9.67
CA TYR A 185 -1.57 12.44 10.00
C TYR A 185 -2.23 12.88 11.31
N CYS A 186 -3.48 12.48 11.54
CA CYS A 186 -4.18 12.79 12.78
C CYS A 186 -3.48 12.16 14.00
N GLU A 187 -3.13 10.87 13.93
CA GLU A 187 -2.40 10.17 15.01
C GLU A 187 -1.03 10.81 15.30
N ASP A 188 -0.28 11.18 14.26
CA ASP A 188 0.99 11.90 14.39
C ASP A 188 0.81 13.28 15.02
N MET A 189 -0.25 14.00 14.65
CA MET A 189 -0.56 15.31 15.22
C MET A 189 -0.91 15.21 16.70
N VAL A 190 -1.69 14.21 17.13
CA VAL A 190 -1.96 13.99 18.57
C VAL A 190 -0.65 13.89 19.34
N VAL A 191 0.31 13.11 18.84
CA VAL A 191 1.62 12.95 19.50
C VAL A 191 2.38 14.28 19.58
N ARG A 192 2.31 15.11 18.54
CA ARG A 192 3.09 16.36 18.46
C ARG A 192 2.50 17.53 19.22
N VAL A 193 1.17 17.57 19.35
CA VAL A 193 0.47 18.69 19.99
C VAL A 193 0.09 18.40 21.43
N PHE A 194 0.27 17.16 21.90
CA PHE A 194 -0.01 16.78 23.27
C PHE A 194 0.86 17.57 24.26
N VAL A 195 0.22 18.15 25.27
CA VAL A 195 0.86 18.85 26.39
C VAL A 195 0.50 18.15 27.71
N ASP A 196 -0.79 18.04 28.01
CA ASP A 196 -1.32 17.43 29.24
C ASP A 196 -2.72 16.83 29.10
N ASP A 197 -3.58 17.39 28.24
CA ASP A 197 -4.93 16.87 27.97
C ASP A 197 -5.00 16.05 26.66
N LEU A 198 -5.35 14.77 26.80
CA LEU A 198 -5.52 13.87 25.65
C LEU A 198 -6.70 14.31 24.77
N GLN A 199 -7.84 14.65 25.36
CA GLN A 199 -9.01 15.03 24.59
C GLN A 199 -8.75 16.30 23.77
N GLU A 200 -8.14 17.31 24.39
CA GLU A 200 -7.75 18.54 23.69
C GLU A 200 -6.78 18.26 22.54
N ALA A 201 -5.78 17.40 22.76
CA ALA A 201 -4.84 17.01 21.72
C ALA A 201 -5.53 16.31 20.54
N HIS A 202 -6.51 15.45 20.82
CA HIS A 202 -7.32 14.79 19.79
C HIS A 202 -8.19 15.78 19.01
N ASP A 203 -8.88 16.68 19.70
CA ASP A 203 -9.72 17.71 19.07
C ASP A 203 -8.90 18.61 18.15
N LEU A 204 -7.74 19.08 18.61
CA LEU A 204 -6.84 19.90 17.81
C LEU A 204 -6.30 19.14 16.60
N ALA A 205 -5.86 17.89 16.78
CA ALA A 205 -5.35 17.05 15.70
C ALA A 205 -6.43 16.74 14.65
N ILE A 206 -7.66 16.45 15.06
CA ILE A 206 -8.80 16.23 14.15
C ILE A 206 -9.05 17.50 13.35
N ASN A 207 -9.11 18.66 13.99
CA ASN A 207 -9.37 19.93 13.30
C ASN A 207 -8.25 20.30 12.31
N LEU A 208 -6.99 20.07 12.66
CA LEU A 208 -5.84 20.22 11.75
C LEU A 208 -5.94 19.27 10.55
N THR A 209 -6.29 18.01 10.79
CA THR A 209 -6.44 16.99 9.75
C THR A 209 -7.59 17.32 8.80
N LYS A 210 -8.75 17.72 9.32
CA LYS A 210 -9.88 18.19 8.52
C LYS A 210 -9.49 19.36 7.64
N ARG A 211 -8.77 20.35 8.18
CA ARG A 211 -8.27 21.49 7.40
C ARG A 211 -7.37 21.06 6.25
N LYS A 212 -6.45 20.13 6.52
CA LYS A 212 -5.48 19.66 5.53
C LYS A 212 -6.10 18.80 4.42
N PHE A 213 -7.00 17.90 4.75
CA PHE A 213 -7.48 16.86 3.83
C PHE A 213 -8.92 17.05 3.33
N LEU A 214 -9.76 17.73 4.11
CA LEU A 214 -11.18 17.88 3.83
C LEU A 214 -11.58 19.33 3.50
N GLY A 215 -10.61 20.25 3.42
CA GLY A 215 -10.84 21.67 3.16
C GLY A 215 -11.62 22.31 4.31
N GLY A 216 -10.93 22.63 5.39
CA GLY A 216 -11.61 23.17 6.57
C GLY A 216 -12.00 24.63 6.38
N ALA A 217 -13.33 24.85 6.39
CA ALA A 217 -14.09 26.11 6.35
C ALA A 217 -13.91 26.99 5.11
#